data_AF-A2DYI3-F1
#
_entry.id   AF-A2DYI3-F1
#
_cell.length_a   1.000
_cell.length_b   1.000
_cell.length_c   1.000
_cell.angle_alpha   90.00
_cell.angle_beta   90.00
_cell.angle_gamma   90.00
#
_symmetry.space_group_name_H-M   'P 1'
#
loop_
_entity.id
_entity.type
_entity.pdbx_description
1 polymer ?
#
loop_
_entity_poly.entity_id
_entity_poly.type
_entity_poly.pdbx_seq_one_letter_code
_entity_poly.pdbx_strand_id
1 'polypeptide(L)'
;MSEKDIPKKYNELRSIYKDYIDVYNLLYQLKTENEEELNSIYIMIKTELTESIKLLPQNIIRDISNMVPYNNRYTKSYLLLAKFISDEYHVTNVRYVEIAFNFLFYKEYGIKLDKSSDFEEIKSLNLDIHTENTIYRAIMNDDKETFISCTEREGFNRYQTLKSKLYPKSKEREELRSYIYSCSDRGYSLLELCCYHGAVDCFKFLRTKFKSEITQKCLQLSFLGRSKEIMSECLKHKKPDEECMKYAIISHNIDFVTFLMNEYKKKIDVYNCRVFKNLESFLVYYDQIHNYHRCIVHSAGFTIPSLLEYFISHGGFINKSDKYGETSLHYAARYNSKEIAERLLSRGANINKKDNSGKTALHIAAMVNSKEVAELLLSRGANINERDNSGKTALHIAASKNSKETLELLISCGANINEKANSGKSALRIAVWQNHKEIVEVLIAYGANINEKK
;
A
#
# COMPACT_ATOMS: atom_id res chain seq x y z
N MET A 1 40.07 16.27 8.92
CA MET A 1 39.53 15.34 9.94
C MET A 1 38.76 14.27 9.19
N SER A 2 39.21 13.02 9.29
CA SER A 2 38.85 11.90 8.42
C SER A 2 37.45 11.35 8.66
N GLU A 3 36.70 11.12 7.57
CA GLU A 3 35.49 10.27 7.50
C GLU A 3 35.82 8.80 7.79
N LYS A 4 36.06 8.45 9.05
CA LYS A 4 36.08 7.06 9.50
C LYS A 4 35.13 6.87 10.68
N ASP A 5 34.20 5.95 10.47
CA ASP A 5 33.45 5.20 11.48
C ASP A 5 32.47 6.00 12.36
N ILE A 6 31.46 6.60 11.74
CA ILE A 6 30.15 6.68 12.40
C ILE A 6 29.63 5.24 12.44
N PRO A 7 29.32 4.65 13.62
CA PRO A 7 28.74 3.31 13.69
C PRO A 7 27.51 3.26 12.77
N LYS A 8 27.44 2.28 11.87
CA LYS A 8 26.28 2.11 10.96
C LYS A 8 25.03 1.89 11.80
N LYS A 9 24.29 2.96 12.09
CA LYS A 9 23.03 2.93 12.84
C LYS A 9 22.02 2.00 12.18
N TYR A 10 22.15 1.78 10.87
CA TYR A 10 21.45 0.73 10.16
C TYR A 10 21.57 -0.64 10.86
N ASN A 11 22.78 -1.13 11.18
CA ASN A 11 22.94 -2.47 11.74
C ASN A 11 22.30 -2.58 13.14
N GLU A 12 22.44 -1.54 13.95
CA GLU A 12 21.82 -1.44 15.27
C GLU A 12 20.28 -1.46 15.16
N LEU A 13 19.71 -0.55 14.38
CA LEU A 13 18.26 -0.43 14.22
C LEU A 13 17.66 -1.66 13.53
N ARG A 14 18.37 -2.24 12.55
CA ARG A 14 17.97 -3.49 11.90
C ARG A 14 17.91 -4.64 12.90
N SER A 15 18.84 -4.69 13.85
CA SER A 15 18.81 -5.70 14.92
C SER A 15 17.64 -5.47 15.88
N ILE A 16 17.34 -4.21 16.23
CA ILE A 16 16.23 -3.86 17.12
C ILE A 16 14.88 -4.20 16.51
N TYR A 17 14.70 -3.96 15.19
CA TYR A 17 13.44 -4.18 14.49
C TYR A 17 13.47 -5.43 13.60
N LYS A 18 14.29 -6.42 13.96
CA LYS A 18 14.52 -7.62 13.16
C LYS A 18 13.22 -8.36 12.85
N ASP A 19 12.37 -8.59 13.85
CA ASP A 19 11.17 -9.42 13.68
C ASP A 19 10.17 -8.78 12.70
N TYR A 20 9.94 -7.47 12.83
CA TYR A 20 9.13 -6.71 11.87
C TYR A 20 9.71 -6.79 10.45
N ILE A 21 11.03 -6.61 10.30
CA ILE A 21 11.71 -6.67 9.00
C ILE A 21 11.57 -8.06 8.40
N ASP A 22 11.78 -9.10 9.19
CA ASP A 22 11.77 -10.49 8.75
C ASP A 22 10.36 -10.93 8.33
N VAL A 23 9.30 -10.52 9.06
CA VAL A 23 7.90 -10.80 8.67
C VAL A 23 7.59 -10.20 7.29
N TYR A 24 7.86 -8.90 7.10
CA TYR A 24 7.55 -8.26 5.82
C TYR A 24 8.45 -8.74 4.68
N ASN A 25 9.73 -9.04 4.96
CA ASN A 25 10.61 -9.67 3.98
C ASN A 25 10.05 -11.03 3.54
N LEU A 26 9.58 -11.86 4.48
CA LEU A 26 8.97 -13.14 4.20
C LEU A 26 7.68 -12.99 3.37
N LEU A 27 6.81 -12.03 3.71
CA LEU A 27 5.55 -11.82 2.99
C LEU A 27 5.75 -11.32 1.56
N TYR A 28 6.64 -10.35 1.32
CA TYR A 28 6.94 -9.89 -0.05
C TYR A 28 7.75 -10.92 -0.84
N GLN A 29 8.48 -11.81 -0.16
CA GLN A 29 9.26 -12.86 -0.77
C GLN A 29 8.65 -14.26 -0.68
N LEU A 30 7.34 -14.34 -0.41
CA LEU A 30 6.61 -15.60 -0.25
C LEU A 30 6.87 -16.56 -1.42
N LYS A 31 7.12 -17.84 -1.09
CA LYS A 31 7.52 -18.88 -2.06
C LYS A 31 6.74 -20.20 -1.94
N THR A 32 5.71 -20.23 -1.11
CA THR A 32 5.00 -21.47 -0.75
C THR A 32 3.50 -21.37 -0.97
N GLU A 33 2.91 -22.50 -1.36
CA GLU A 33 1.47 -22.76 -1.37
C GLU A 33 1.10 -23.86 -0.36
N ASN A 34 2.08 -24.38 0.40
CA ASN A 34 1.86 -25.42 1.40
C ASN A 34 1.15 -24.83 2.63
N GLU A 35 0.03 -25.44 3.02
CA GLU A 35 -0.82 -24.93 4.10
C GLU A 35 -0.15 -24.95 5.49
N GLU A 36 0.69 -25.94 5.79
CA GLU A 36 1.42 -26.02 7.07
C GLU A 36 2.47 -24.91 7.20
N GLU A 37 3.18 -24.63 6.11
CA GLU A 37 4.12 -23.50 6.05
C GLU A 37 3.37 -22.16 6.17
N LEU A 38 2.22 -22.02 5.50
CA LEU A 38 1.40 -20.82 5.60
C LEU A 38 0.83 -20.61 7.01
N ASN A 39 0.46 -21.69 7.71
CA ASN A 39 0.06 -21.61 9.12
C ASN A 39 1.22 -21.13 10.00
N SER A 40 2.44 -21.59 9.74
CA SER A 40 3.65 -21.11 10.44
C SER A 40 3.90 -19.62 10.19
N ILE A 41 3.72 -19.15 8.95
CA ILE A 41 3.81 -17.74 8.59
C ILE A 41 2.71 -16.92 9.28
N TYR A 42 1.50 -17.44 9.36
CA TYR A 42 0.40 -16.80 10.07
C TYR A 42 0.69 -16.64 11.57
N ILE A 43 1.24 -17.66 12.22
CA ILE A 43 1.66 -17.58 13.63
C ILE A 43 2.68 -16.44 13.80
N MET A 44 3.67 -16.33 12.91
CA MET A 44 4.64 -15.22 12.92
C MET A 44 3.95 -13.85 12.76
N ILE A 45 3.01 -13.71 11.83
CA ILE A 45 2.22 -12.48 11.66
C ILE A 45 1.50 -12.12 12.96
N LYS A 46 0.82 -13.08 13.58
CA LYS A 46 0.04 -12.88 14.80
C LYS A 46 0.92 -12.39 15.95
N THR A 47 2.00 -13.11 16.25
CA THR A 47 2.92 -12.78 17.35
C THR A 47 3.58 -11.42 17.12
N GLU A 48 4.15 -11.20 15.93
CA GLU A 48 5.01 -10.03 15.71
C GLU A 48 4.22 -8.76 15.35
N LEU A 49 3.18 -8.87 14.52
CA LEU A 49 2.45 -7.70 14.06
C LEU A 49 1.24 -7.38 14.94
N THR A 50 0.47 -8.39 15.37
CA THR A 50 -0.76 -8.16 16.13
C THR A 50 -0.52 -8.07 17.63
N GLU A 51 0.30 -8.94 18.21
CA GLU A 51 0.51 -8.98 19.66
C GLU A 51 1.61 -8.00 20.11
N SER A 52 2.77 -8.04 19.44
CA SER A 52 3.91 -7.17 19.78
C SER A 52 3.71 -5.72 19.34
N ILE A 53 3.43 -5.49 18.04
CA ILE A 53 3.32 -4.14 17.46
C ILE A 53 1.90 -3.56 17.56
N LYS A 54 0.90 -4.39 17.88
CA LYS A 54 -0.52 -3.99 17.99
C LYS A 54 -1.08 -3.40 16.71
N LEU A 55 -0.67 -3.92 15.56
CA LEU A 55 -1.24 -3.56 14.27
C LEU A 55 -2.66 -4.14 14.16
N LEU A 56 -3.60 -3.31 13.70
CA LEU A 56 -4.98 -3.77 13.51
C LEU A 56 -5.05 -4.88 12.44
N PRO A 57 -5.79 -5.97 12.68
CA PRO A 57 -6.00 -7.04 11.70
C PRO A 57 -6.43 -6.55 10.30
N GLN A 58 -7.27 -5.51 10.23
CA GLN A 58 -7.70 -4.88 8.98
C GLN A 58 -6.51 -4.28 8.20
N ASN A 59 -5.54 -3.69 8.90
CA ASN A 59 -4.35 -3.13 8.27
C ASN A 59 -3.47 -4.26 7.71
N ILE A 60 -3.34 -5.38 8.42
CA ILE A 60 -2.56 -6.54 7.95
C ILE A 60 -3.20 -7.15 6.70
N ILE A 61 -4.52 -7.37 6.69
CA ILE A 61 -5.23 -7.86 5.49
C ILE A 61 -5.05 -6.90 4.31
N ARG A 62 -5.11 -5.59 4.54
CA ARG A 62 -4.85 -4.59 3.51
C ARG A 62 -3.41 -4.66 3.00
N ASP A 63 -2.43 -4.82 3.88
CA ASP A 63 -1.02 -4.93 3.50
C ASP A 63 -0.78 -6.21 2.67
N ILE A 64 -1.34 -7.36 3.09
CA ILE A 64 -1.34 -8.62 2.32
C ILE A 64 -1.97 -8.44 0.94
N SER A 65 -3.14 -7.81 0.88
CA SER A 65 -3.83 -7.54 -0.39
C SER A 65 -2.98 -6.72 -1.36
N ASN A 66 -2.25 -5.72 -0.85
CA ASN A 66 -1.38 -4.87 -1.66
C ASN A 66 -0.13 -5.59 -2.19
N MET A 67 0.24 -6.75 -1.65
CA MET A 67 1.38 -7.55 -2.12
C MET A 67 1.06 -8.34 -3.39
N VAL A 68 -0.21 -8.71 -3.61
CA VAL A 68 -0.63 -9.58 -4.71
C VAL A 68 -0.13 -9.11 -6.08
N PRO A 69 -0.26 -7.82 -6.48
CA PRO A 69 0.26 -7.37 -7.76
C PRO A 69 1.76 -7.57 -7.96
N TYR A 70 2.54 -7.73 -6.89
CA TYR A 70 4.01 -7.80 -6.93
C TYR A 70 4.58 -9.20 -6.68
N ASN A 71 3.73 -10.15 -6.30
CA ASN A 71 4.09 -11.56 -6.16
C ASN A 71 2.89 -12.47 -6.50
N ASN A 72 2.24 -12.20 -7.64
CA ASN A 72 0.93 -12.80 -7.95
C ASN A 72 0.97 -14.32 -8.13
N ARG A 73 2.16 -14.93 -8.32
CA ARG A 73 2.34 -16.39 -8.33
C ARG A 73 1.66 -17.05 -7.14
N TYR A 74 1.75 -16.42 -5.96
CA TYR A 74 1.25 -16.96 -4.68
C TYR A 74 -0.06 -16.30 -4.23
N THR A 75 -0.90 -15.86 -5.18
CA THR A 75 -2.19 -15.21 -4.86
C THR A 75 -3.06 -16.06 -3.92
N LYS A 76 -3.15 -17.38 -4.15
CA LYS A 76 -3.89 -18.29 -3.28
C LYS A 76 -3.37 -18.28 -1.84
N SER A 77 -2.07 -18.30 -1.67
CA SER A 77 -1.42 -18.22 -0.36
C SER A 77 -1.76 -16.92 0.38
N TYR A 78 -1.76 -15.78 -0.32
CA TYR A 78 -2.16 -14.50 0.28
C TYR A 78 -3.65 -14.47 0.67
N LEU A 79 -4.53 -15.06 -0.15
CA LEU A 79 -5.95 -15.20 0.18
C LEU A 79 -6.13 -16.04 1.45
N LEU A 80 -5.41 -17.15 1.57
CA LEU A 80 -5.46 -18.03 2.75
C LEU A 80 -4.93 -17.33 4.01
N LEU A 81 -3.80 -16.63 3.93
CA LEU A 81 -3.28 -15.84 5.06
C LEU A 81 -4.27 -14.77 5.52
N ALA A 82 -4.91 -14.07 4.58
CA ALA A 82 -5.97 -13.11 4.93
C ALA A 82 -7.20 -13.80 5.53
N LYS A 83 -7.52 -15.03 5.10
CA LYS A 83 -8.62 -15.82 5.66
C LYS A 83 -8.36 -16.22 7.11
N PHE A 84 -7.15 -16.67 7.44
CA PHE A 84 -6.76 -16.96 8.83
C PHE A 84 -6.96 -15.74 9.74
N ILE A 85 -6.52 -14.56 9.31
CA ILE A 85 -6.71 -13.30 10.06
C ILE A 85 -8.20 -12.94 10.14
N SER A 86 -8.95 -13.09 9.04
CA SER A 86 -10.38 -12.81 8.98
C SER A 86 -11.17 -13.68 9.97
N ASP A 87 -10.83 -14.95 10.10
CA ASP A 87 -11.55 -15.90 10.95
C ASP A 87 -11.27 -15.66 12.42
N GLU A 88 -9.99 -15.55 12.80
CA GLU A 88 -9.55 -15.34 14.17
C GLU A 88 -10.08 -14.02 14.75
N TYR A 89 -10.02 -12.94 13.96
CA TYR A 89 -10.37 -11.59 14.43
C TYR A 89 -11.73 -11.10 13.93
N HIS A 90 -12.51 -11.99 13.30
CA HIS A 90 -13.85 -11.71 12.74
C HIS A 90 -13.90 -10.48 11.82
N VAL A 91 -12.86 -10.28 11.01
CA VAL A 91 -12.73 -9.13 10.13
C VAL A 91 -13.50 -9.35 8.83
N THR A 92 -14.63 -8.69 8.69
CA THR A 92 -15.47 -8.78 7.47
C THR A 92 -15.45 -7.52 6.60
N ASN A 93 -14.80 -6.45 7.06
CA ASN A 93 -14.73 -5.17 6.36
C ASN A 93 -13.32 -4.57 6.43
N VAL A 94 -12.71 -4.34 5.29
CA VAL A 94 -11.38 -3.72 5.15
C VAL A 94 -11.45 -2.72 4.00
N ARG A 95 -11.02 -1.48 4.25
CA ARG A 95 -11.03 -0.41 3.24
C ARG A 95 -9.76 -0.36 2.43
N TYR A 96 -9.89 0.04 1.17
CA TYR A 96 -8.78 0.22 0.24
C TYR A 96 -8.01 -1.09 0.00
N VAL A 97 -8.75 -2.19 -0.09
CA VAL A 97 -8.23 -3.50 -0.52
C VAL A 97 -8.05 -3.46 -2.04
N GLU A 98 -7.03 -4.13 -2.54
CA GLU A 98 -6.81 -4.29 -3.99
C GLU A 98 -8.03 -4.98 -4.64
N ILE A 99 -8.49 -4.48 -5.78
CA ILE A 99 -9.78 -4.86 -6.37
C ILE A 99 -9.81 -6.32 -6.84
N ALA A 100 -8.73 -6.82 -7.46
CA ALA A 100 -8.62 -8.21 -7.85
C ALA A 100 -8.52 -9.13 -6.63
N PHE A 101 -7.75 -8.74 -5.61
CA PHE A 101 -7.71 -9.46 -4.34
C PHE A 101 -9.09 -9.57 -3.70
N ASN A 102 -9.81 -8.45 -3.55
CA ASN A 102 -11.14 -8.42 -2.94
C ASN A 102 -12.14 -9.30 -3.70
N PHE A 103 -12.09 -9.29 -5.04
CA PHE A 103 -12.92 -10.15 -5.86
C PHE A 103 -12.59 -11.63 -5.73
N LEU A 104 -11.30 -11.99 -5.77
CA LEU A 104 -10.89 -13.38 -5.60
C LEU A 104 -11.23 -13.89 -4.19
N PHE A 105 -11.05 -13.06 -3.16
CA PHE A 105 -11.45 -13.39 -1.79
C PHE A 105 -12.95 -13.61 -1.66
N TYR A 106 -13.75 -12.75 -2.30
CA TYR A 106 -15.21 -12.94 -2.36
C TYR A 106 -15.60 -14.21 -3.12
N LYS A 107 -14.94 -14.51 -4.25
CA LYS A 107 -15.21 -15.71 -5.05
C LYS A 107 -14.89 -16.99 -4.26
N GLU A 108 -13.80 -17.00 -3.50
CA GLU A 108 -13.35 -18.18 -2.75
C GLU A 108 -14.12 -18.38 -1.44
N TYR A 109 -14.38 -17.29 -0.69
CA TYR A 109 -14.87 -17.36 0.69
C TYR A 109 -16.22 -16.67 0.93
N GLY A 110 -16.81 -16.02 -0.08
CA GLY A 110 -18.10 -15.34 0.04
C GLY A 110 -18.06 -14.00 0.80
N ILE A 111 -16.88 -13.53 1.19
CA ILE A 111 -16.69 -12.31 1.99
C ILE A 111 -16.22 -11.16 1.09
N LYS A 112 -17.01 -10.09 1.01
CA LYS A 112 -16.61 -8.86 0.33
C LYS A 112 -15.95 -7.91 1.33
N LEU A 113 -14.62 -7.97 1.43
CA LEU A 113 -13.83 -7.20 2.39
C LEU A 113 -14.03 -5.70 2.21
N ASP A 114 -13.80 -5.16 1.02
CA ASP A 114 -14.12 -3.74 0.75
C ASP A 114 -15.50 -3.64 0.09
N LYS A 115 -16.50 -3.28 0.89
CA LYS A 115 -17.90 -3.13 0.43
C LYS A 115 -18.06 -2.07 -0.65
N SER A 116 -17.18 -1.06 -0.68
CA SER A 116 -17.21 0.02 -1.66
C SER A 116 -16.66 -0.37 -3.03
N SER A 117 -15.96 -1.51 -3.14
CA SER A 117 -15.44 -1.99 -4.43
C SER A 117 -16.57 -2.35 -5.38
N ASP A 118 -16.51 -1.83 -6.60
CA ASP A 118 -17.39 -2.25 -7.68
C ASP A 118 -16.76 -3.41 -8.45
N PHE A 119 -17.40 -4.57 -8.41
CA PHE A 119 -16.94 -5.76 -9.15
C PHE A 119 -17.37 -5.74 -10.62
N GLU A 120 -18.25 -4.83 -11.05
CA GLU A 120 -18.60 -4.71 -12.46
C GLU A 120 -17.38 -4.38 -13.34
N GLU A 121 -16.40 -3.67 -12.77
CA GLU A 121 -15.12 -3.38 -13.42
C GLU A 121 -14.26 -4.63 -13.72
N ILE A 122 -14.56 -5.77 -13.09
CA ILE A 122 -13.73 -6.98 -13.16
C ILE A 122 -14.13 -7.90 -14.32
N LYS A 123 -15.24 -7.60 -15.04
CA LYS A 123 -15.85 -8.48 -16.05
C LYS A 123 -14.99 -8.82 -17.30
N SER A 124 -13.72 -8.40 -17.41
CA SER A 124 -12.87 -8.76 -18.57
C SER A 124 -11.35 -8.84 -18.35
N LEU A 125 -10.84 -8.66 -17.13
CA LEU A 125 -9.38 -8.60 -16.89
C LEU A 125 -8.82 -9.96 -16.49
N ASN A 126 -8.58 -10.83 -17.48
CA ASN A 126 -8.00 -12.17 -17.39
C ASN A 126 -7.31 -12.49 -16.03
N LEU A 127 -8.11 -12.97 -15.07
CA LEU A 127 -7.65 -13.45 -13.76
C LEU A 127 -7.23 -14.93 -13.83
N ASP A 128 -7.53 -15.59 -14.95
CA ASP A 128 -7.28 -16.99 -15.22
C ASP A 128 -5.82 -17.28 -15.64
N ILE A 129 -4.89 -16.36 -15.34
CA ILE A 129 -3.45 -16.53 -15.60
C ILE A 129 -2.84 -17.71 -14.83
N HIS A 130 -3.56 -18.21 -13.81
CA HIS A 130 -3.19 -19.36 -13.00
C HIS A 130 -3.66 -20.70 -13.58
N THR A 131 -4.42 -20.69 -14.69
CA THR A 131 -4.92 -21.91 -15.32
C THR A 131 -3.81 -22.70 -16.02
N GLU A 132 -3.93 -24.02 -15.97
CA GLU A 132 -3.01 -24.97 -16.60
C GLU A 132 -3.00 -24.77 -18.14
N ASN A 133 -1.84 -25.01 -18.77
CA ASN A 133 -1.63 -24.93 -20.22
C ASN A 133 -1.66 -23.53 -20.88
N THR A 134 -1.65 -22.45 -20.09
CA THR A 134 -1.45 -21.10 -20.62
C THR A 134 0.04 -20.76 -20.75
N ILE A 135 0.37 -19.99 -21.79
CA ILE A 135 1.73 -19.45 -21.96
C ILE A 135 2.18 -18.59 -20.76
N TYR A 136 1.23 -17.94 -20.07
CA TYR A 136 1.50 -17.12 -18.90
C TYR A 136 1.85 -17.97 -17.67
N ARG A 137 1.19 -19.12 -17.48
CA ARG A 137 1.56 -20.08 -16.43
C ARG A 137 2.92 -20.71 -16.70
N ALA A 138 3.23 -20.99 -17.96
CA ALA A 138 4.57 -21.46 -18.36
C ALA A 138 5.66 -20.42 -18.01
N ILE A 139 5.46 -19.13 -18.36
CA ILE A 139 6.36 -18.06 -17.92
C ILE A 139 6.41 -17.98 -16.39
N MET A 140 5.26 -18.01 -15.71
CA MET A 140 5.19 -17.90 -14.26
C MET A 140 6.02 -18.97 -13.54
N ASN A 141 6.14 -20.17 -14.12
CA ASN A 141 6.91 -21.28 -13.55
C ASN A 141 8.30 -21.46 -14.20
N ASP A 142 8.67 -20.59 -15.14
CA ASP A 142 9.83 -20.76 -16.02
C ASP A 142 9.88 -22.13 -16.74
N ASP A 143 8.71 -22.69 -17.05
CA ASP A 143 8.57 -23.95 -17.79
C ASP A 143 8.82 -23.73 -19.28
N LYS A 144 10.07 -23.90 -19.67
CA LYS A 144 10.55 -23.72 -21.03
C LYS A 144 9.87 -24.68 -22.02
N GLU A 145 9.59 -25.92 -21.64
CA GLU A 145 9.05 -26.93 -22.57
C GLU A 145 7.62 -26.59 -22.96
N THR A 146 6.76 -26.33 -21.96
CA THR A 146 5.39 -25.88 -22.19
C THR A 146 5.39 -24.54 -22.91
N PHE A 147 6.31 -23.63 -22.57
CA PHE A 147 6.43 -22.33 -23.25
C PHE A 147 6.74 -22.48 -24.73
N ILE A 148 7.70 -23.34 -25.10
CA ILE A 148 8.04 -23.63 -26.50
C ILE A 148 6.83 -24.20 -27.23
N SER A 149 6.18 -25.22 -26.65
CA SER A 149 4.97 -25.82 -27.19
C SER A 149 3.88 -24.78 -27.46
N CYS A 150 3.64 -23.85 -26.53
CA CYS A 150 2.70 -22.74 -26.74
C CYS A 150 3.09 -21.81 -27.88
N THR A 151 4.39 -21.57 -28.10
CA THR A 151 4.86 -20.67 -29.17
C THR A 151 4.80 -21.30 -30.57
N GLU A 152 4.61 -22.61 -30.65
CA GLU A 152 4.55 -23.38 -31.90
C GLU A 152 3.11 -23.70 -32.33
N ARG A 153 2.12 -23.38 -31.49
CA ARG A 153 0.70 -23.51 -31.84
C ARG A 153 0.30 -22.54 -32.97
N GLU A 154 -0.59 -23.01 -33.83
CA GLU A 154 -1.20 -22.17 -34.87
C GLU A 154 -1.91 -20.97 -34.23
N GLY A 155 -1.71 -19.77 -34.79
CA GLY A 155 -2.27 -18.53 -34.27
C GLY A 155 -1.48 -17.87 -33.13
N PHE A 156 -0.30 -18.38 -32.74
CA PHE A 156 0.56 -17.72 -31.76
C PHE A 156 0.98 -16.31 -32.23
N ASN A 157 0.65 -15.30 -31.41
CA ASN A 157 1.09 -13.92 -31.62
C ASN A 157 2.24 -13.56 -30.68
N ARG A 158 3.46 -13.41 -31.23
CA ARG A 158 4.65 -13.01 -30.47
C ARG A 158 4.57 -11.63 -29.81
N TYR A 159 3.69 -10.76 -30.31
CA TYR A 159 3.46 -9.41 -29.79
C TYR A 159 2.26 -9.35 -28.83
N GLN A 160 1.70 -10.51 -28.45
CA GLN A 160 0.59 -10.53 -27.51
C GLN A 160 0.98 -9.91 -26.18
N THR A 161 0.02 -9.21 -25.58
CA THR A 161 0.17 -8.56 -24.29
C THR A 161 -0.88 -9.06 -23.32
N LEU A 162 -0.53 -9.12 -22.04
CA LEU A 162 -1.43 -9.47 -20.96
C LEU A 162 -1.93 -8.22 -20.25
N LYS A 163 -3.25 -8.00 -20.31
CA LYS A 163 -3.92 -6.99 -19.49
C LYS A 163 -4.60 -7.69 -18.32
N SER A 164 -4.08 -7.47 -17.11
CA SER A 164 -4.64 -8.07 -15.90
C SER A 164 -4.44 -7.15 -14.69
N LYS A 165 -5.42 -7.14 -13.79
CA LYS A 165 -5.34 -6.40 -12.51
C LYS A 165 -4.40 -7.06 -11.50
N LEU A 166 -4.00 -8.32 -11.73
CA LEU A 166 -3.06 -9.06 -10.89
C LEU A 166 -1.60 -8.63 -11.07
N TYR A 167 -1.31 -7.66 -11.94
CA TYR A 167 0.04 -7.13 -12.15
C TYR A 167 0.10 -5.66 -11.75
N PRO A 168 1.30 -5.10 -11.50
CA PRO A 168 1.44 -3.72 -11.11
C PRO A 168 0.84 -2.79 -12.19
N LYS A 169 0.25 -1.66 -11.80
CA LYS A 169 -0.21 -0.66 -12.77
C LYS A 169 1.01 0.06 -13.37
N SER A 170 1.01 0.32 -14.68
CA SER A 170 1.99 1.25 -15.26
C SER A 170 1.58 2.69 -14.95
N LYS A 171 2.54 3.54 -14.59
CA LYS A 171 2.33 5.00 -14.56
C LYS A 171 2.27 5.52 -16.00
N GLU A 172 1.14 5.39 -16.67
CA GLU A 172 0.87 6.21 -17.85
C GLU A 172 -0.18 7.25 -17.44
N ARG A 173 0.32 8.49 -17.23
CA ARG A 173 -0.35 9.72 -16.76
C ARG A 173 -0.66 9.83 -15.26
N GLU A 174 0.26 10.47 -14.56
CA GLU A 174 0.12 10.94 -13.17
C GLU A 174 -0.27 12.43 -13.18
N GLU A 175 -1.56 12.73 -13.31
CA GLU A 175 -2.11 14.00 -12.83
C GLU A 175 -3.36 13.73 -11.99
N LEU A 176 -3.25 14.15 -10.72
CA LEU A 176 -4.34 14.44 -9.78
C LEU A 176 -5.06 13.26 -9.08
N ARG A 177 -4.66 13.04 -7.81
CA ARG A 177 -5.51 12.76 -6.63
C ARG A 177 -6.82 11.96 -6.86
N SER A 178 -6.74 10.82 -7.51
CA SER A 178 -7.72 9.75 -7.41
C SER A 178 -6.98 8.47 -7.08
N TYR A 179 -7.23 7.91 -5.90
CA TYR A 179 -6.75 6.58 -5.51
C TYR A 179 -7.44 5.45 -6.30
N ILE A 180 -8.09 5.76 -7.43
CA ILE A 180 -8.95 4.83 -8.11
C ILE A 180 -8.83 4.97 -9.63
N TYR A 181 -8.65 3.79 -10.26
CA TYR A 181 -8.87 3.45 -11.67
C TYR A 181 -7.88 3.92 -12.75
N SER A 182 -6.90 3.07 -13.08
CA SER A 182 -6.57 2.69 -14.48
C SER A 182 -5.60 1.48 -14.48
N CYS A 183 -5.74 0.58 -15.46
CA CYS A 183 -4.73 -0.45 -15.78
C CYS A 183 -3.71 0.14 -16.76
N SER A 184 -2.58 -0.56 -16.99
CA SER A 184 -1.76 -0.22 -18.15
C SER A 184 -2.56 -0.45 -19.43
N ASP A 185 -2.88 0.62 -20.17
CA ASP A 185 -3.69 0.51 -21.39
C ASP A 185 -2.99 -0.35 -22.47
N ARG A 186 -1.67 -0.56 -22.35
CA ARG A 186 -0.85 -1.35 -23.27
C ARG A 186 -0.70 -2.84 -22.90
N GLY A 187 -0.96 -3.25 -21.65
CA GLY A 187 -0.67 -4.61 -21.17
C GLY A 187 0.83 -4.95 -21.09
N TYR A 188 1.16 -6.17 -20.65
CA TYR A 188 2.53 -6.66 -20.49
C TYR A 188 2.93 -7.63 -21.61
N SER A 189 4.05 -7.39 -22.29
CA SER A 189 4.61 -8.34 -23.26
C SER A 189 5.12 -9.61 -22.59
N LEU A 190 5.26 -10.70 -23.36
CA LEU A 190 5.82 -11.96 -22.85
C LEU A 190 7.21 -11.78 -22.23
N LEU A 191 8.07 -10.93 -22.80
CA LEU A 191 9.40 -10.67 -22.28
C LEU A 191 9.36 -9.90 -20.95
N GLU A 192 8.46 -8.94 -20.81
CA GLU A 192 8.23 -8.21 -19.56
C GLU A 192 7.67 -9.12 -18.47
N LEU A 193 6.78 -10.06 -18.82
CA LEU A 193 6.30 -11.09 -17.88
C LEU A 193 7.43 -12.00 -17.41
N CYS A 194 8.36 -12.37 -18.30
CA CYS A 194 9.55 -13.14 -17.89
C CYS A 194 10.39 -12.34 -16.88
N CYS A 195 10.54 -11.03 -17.07
CA CYS A 195 11.25 -10.16 -16.13
C CYS A 195 10.54 -10.06 -14.77
N TYR A 196 9.20 -9.97 -14.77
CA TYR A 196 8.39 -9.92 -13.55
C TYR A 196 8.49 -11.22 -12.74
N HIS A 197 8.42 -12.37 -13.41
CA HIS A 197 8.44 -13.69 -12.74
C HIS A 197 9.85 -14.23 -12.47
N GLY A 198 10.88 -13.58 -13.00
CA GLY A 198 12.25 -14.10 -12.95
C GLY A 198 12.46 -15.33 -13.83
N ALA A 199 11.69 -15.48 -14.91
CA ALA A 199 11.68 -16.64 -15.81
C ALA A 199 12.85 -16.57 -16.81
N VAL A 200 14.00 -17.09 -16.40
CA VAL A 200 15.28 -16.97 -17.09
C VAL A 200 15.26 -17.73 -18.41
N ASP A 201 14.74 -18.94 -18.42
CA ASP A 201 14.76 -19.81 -19.59
C ASP A 201 13.79 -19.33 -20.66
N CYS A 202 12.58 -18.93 -20.26
CA CYS A 202 11.62 -18.30 -21.15
C CYS A 202 12.16 -16.97 -21.72
N PHE A 203 12.82 -16.15 -20.88
CA PHE A 203 13.46 -14.91 -21.30
C PHE A 203 14.55 -15.14 -22.36
N LYS A 204 15.47 -16.08 -22.10
CA LYS A 204 16.56 -16.44 -23.02
C LYS A 204 15.99 -16.91 -24.36
N PHE A 205 14.96 -17.75 -24.35
CA PHE A 205 14.31 -18.23 -25.58
C PHE A 205 13.70 -17.08 -26.40
N LEU A 206 12.97 -16.16 -25.77
CA LEU A 206 12.39 -15.01 -26.47
C LEU A 206 13.47 -14.13 -27.12
N ARG A 207 14.59 -13.92 -26.42
CA ARG A 207 15.73 -13.14 -26.93
C ARG A 207 16.45 -13.84 -28.08
N THR A 208 16.58 -15.16 -28.05
CA THR A 208 17.29 -15.91 -29.10
C THR A 208 16.44 -16.14 -30.35
N LYS A 209 15.23 -16.70 -30.20
CA LYS A 209 14.33 -17.10 -31.30
C LYS A 209 13.64 -15.90 -31.95
N PHE A 210 13.11 -14.97 -31.15
CA PHE A 210 12.28 -13.86 -31.66
C PHE A 210 12.97 -12.50 -31.64
N LYS A 211 14.20 -12.41 -31.11
CA LYS A 211 14.95 -11.15 -30.96
C LYS A 211 14.14 -10.07 -30.21
N SER A 212 13.27 -10.48 -29.29
CA SER A 212 12.38 -9.57 -28.54
C SER A 212 13.17 -8.43 -27.89
N GLU A 213 12.76 -7.18 -28.13
CA GLU A 213 13.46 -6.00 -27.61
C GLU A 213 13.35 -5.88 -26.09
N ILE A 214 14.47 -5.61 -25.41
CA ILE A 214 14.46 -5.27 -23.99
C ILE A 214 13.94 -3.84 -23.83
N THR A 215 12.78 -3.69 -23.18
CA THR A 215 12.19 -2.38 -22.89
C THR A 215 12.69 -1.81 -21.56
N GLN A 216 12.43 -0.53 -21.28
CA GLN A 216 12.68 0.02 -19.94
C GLN A 216 11.89 -0.74 -18.86
N LYS A 217 10.69 -1.22 -19.21
CA LYS A 217 9.83 -1.97 -18.31
C LYS A 217 10.43 -3.35 -17.98
N CYS A 218 11.12 -4.00 -18.92
CA CYS A 218 11.91 -5.21 -18.63
C CYS A 218 12.92 -4.95 -17.50
N LEU A 219 13.71 -3.87 -17.59
CA LEU A 219 14.67 -3.52 -16.54
C LEU A 219 13.97 -3.24 -15.21
N GLN A 220 12.92 -2.42 -15.21
CA GLN A 220 12.13 -2.13 -14.01
C GLN A 220 11.59 -3.40 -13.33
N LEU A 221 10.95 -4.30 -14.08
CA LEU A 221 10.35 -5.54 -13.56
C LEU A 221 11.40 -6.56 -13.12
N SER A 222 12.60 -6.54 -13.69
CA SER A 222 13.67 -7.47 -13.30
C SER A 222 14.04 -7.36 -11.81
N PHE A 223 13.87 -6.17 -11.20
CA PHE A 223 14.04 -5.96 -9.75
C PHE A 223 12.96 -6.64 -8.90
N LEU A 224 11.71 -6.79 -9.41
CA LEU A 224 10.65 -7.55 -8.75
C LEU A 224 10.86 -9.05 -8.88
N GLY A 225 11.20 -9.52 -10.09
CA GLY A 225 11.43 -10.93 -10.39
C GLY A 225 12.67 -11.51 -9.72
N ARG A 226 13.51 -10.66 -9.10
CA ARG A 226 14.66 -11.08 -8.26
C ARG A 226 15.69 -11.94 -9.00
N SER A 227 15.69 -11.90 -10.34
CA SER A 227 16.66 -12.59 -11.19
C SER A 227 17.84 -11.67 -11.51
N LYS A 228 19.00 -11.93 -10.87
CA LYS A 228 20.25 -11.20 -11.16
C LYS A 228 20.68 -11.35 -12.62
N GLU A 229 20.39 -12.49 -13.23
CA GLU A 229 20.71 -12.77 -14.64
C GLU A 229 19.93 -11.88 -15.60
N ILE A 230 18.60 -11.86 -15.48
CA ILE A 230 17.74 -11.01 -16.33
C ILE A 230 18.06 -9.54 -16.09
N MET A 231 18.23 -9.13 -14.83
CA MET A 231 18.59 -7.77 -14.47
C MET A 231 19.90 -7.33 -15.14
N SER A 232 20.95 -8.16 -15.05
CA SER A 232 22.26 -7.86 -15.64
C SER A 232 22.19 -7.75 -17.15
N GLU A 233 21.40 -8.61 -17.81
CA GLU A 233 21.18 -8.52 -19.25
C GLU A 233 20.42 -7.23 -19.62
N CYS A 234 19.38 -6.86 -18.85
CA CYS A 234 18.63 -5.63 -19.09
C CYS A 234 19.49 -4.37 -18.93
N LEU A 235 20.41 -4.35 -17.97
CA LEU A 235 21.34 -3.24 -17.71
C LEU A 235 22.32 -2.97 -18.86
N LYS A 236 22.58 -3.95 -19.74
CA LYS A 236 23.38 -3.74 -20.96
C LYS A 236 22.69 -2.84 -21.97
N HIS A 237 21.36 -2.76 -21.91
CA HIS A 237 20.52 -2.07 -22.90
C HIS A 237 19.82 -0.82 -22.34
N LYS A 238 19.56 -0.77 -21.03
CA LYS A 238 18.75 0.27 -20.39
C LYS A 238 19.43 0.77 -19.12
N LYS A 239 19.15 2.04 -18.77
CA LYS A 239 19.66 2.66 -17.53
C LYS A 239 18.56 2.67 -16.46
N PRO A 240 18.90 2.43 -15.19
CA PRO A 240 17.93 2.53 -14.10
C PRO A 240 17.26 3.91 -14.01
N ASP A 241 15.97 3.91 -13.73
CA ASP A 241 15.15 5.09 -13.45
C ASP A 241 14.61 5.03 -12.00
N GLU A 242 13.67 5.91 -11.66
CA GLU A 242 13.05 5.95 -10.32
C GLU A 242 12.13 4.74 -10.06
N GLU A 243 11.51 4.17 -11.10
CA GLU A 243 10.68 2.98 -10.97
C GLU A 243 11.52 1.73 -10.68
N CYS A 244 12.77 1.65 -11.17
CA CYS A 244 13.72 0.63 -10.72
C CYS A 244 13.94 0.67 -9.20
N MET A 245 14.13 1.86 -8.62
CA MET A 245 14.29 2.00 -7.16
C MET A 245 13.02 1.60 -6.42
N LYS A 246 11.85 2.01 -6.91
CA LYS A 246 10.56 1.57 -6.34
C LYS A 246 10.41 0.05 -6.35
N TYR A 247 10.71 -0.62 -7.47
CA TYR A 247 10.63 -2.08 -7.55
C TYR A 247 11.70 -2.82 -6.75
N ALA A 248 12.88 -2.22 -6.54
CA ALA A 248 13.87 -2.73 -5.59
C ALA A 248 13.37 -2.65 -4.13
N ILE A 249 12.68 -1.56 -3.77
CA ILE A 249 12.04 -1.43 -2.44
C ILE A 249 10.91 -2.47 -2.30
N ILE A 250 10.05 -2.61 -3.31
CA ILE A 250 8.92 -3.57 -3.27
C ILE A 250 9.40 -5.02 -3.20
N SER A 251 10.55 -5.36 -3.80
CA SER A 251 11.05 -6.74 -3.77
C SER A 251 11.64 -7.16 -2.43
N HIS A 252 11.72 -6.23 -1.46
CA HIS A 252 12.33 -6.47 -0.15
C HIS A 252 13.76 -7.03 -0.26
N ASN A 253 14.50 -6.61 -1.29
CA ASN A 253 15.88 -6.99 -1.52
C ASN A 253 16.79 -5.78 -1.31
N ILE A 254 17.43 -5.71 -0.14
CA ILE A 254 18.27 -4.56 0.22
C ILE A 254 19.52 -4.42 -0.66
N ASP A 255 20.02 -5.52 -1.23
CA ASP A 255 21.16 -5.49 -2.15
C ASP A 255 20.80 -4.70 -3.41
N PHE A 256 19.57 -4.85 -3.92
CA PHE A 256 19.12 -4.09 -5.08
C PHE A 256 18.97 -2.60 -4.79
N VAL A 257 18.43 -2.25 -3.61
CA VAL A 257 18.28 -0.85 -3.19
C VAL A 257 19.66 -0.20 -3.04
N THR A 258 20.58 -0.86 -2.34
CA THR A 258 21.94 -0.35 -2.12
C THR A 258 22.75 -0.32 -3.43
N PHE A 259 22.58 -1.29 -4.33
CA PHE A 259 23.17 -1.27 -5.67
C PHE A 259 22.73 -0.05 -6.48
N LEU A 260 21.43 0.21 -6.59
CA LEU A 260 20.89 1.36 -7.32
C LEU A 260 21.33 2.70 -6.69
N MET A 261 21.42 2.73 -5.37
CA MET A 261 21.86 3.88 -4.61
C MET A 261 23.35 4.18 -4.82
N ASN A 262 24.21 3.16 -4.75
CA ASN A 262 25.66 3.33 -4.79
C ASN A 262 26.17 3.49 -6.22
N GLU A 263 25.75 2.62 -7.14
CA GLU A 263 26.26 2.55 -8.52
C GLU A 263 25.57 3.58 -9.43
N TYR A 264 24.27 3.81 -9.23
CA TYR A 264 23.46 4.68 -10.10
C TYR A 264 23.01 5.99 -9.43
N LYS A 265 23.42 6.24 -8.18
CA LYS A 265 23.09 7.44 -7.40
C LYS A 265 21.59 7.73 -7.33
N LYS A 266 20.77 6.67 -7.34
CA LYS A 266 19.31 6.78 -7.23
C LYS A 266 18.91 7.05 -5.79
N LYS A 267 18.00 8.01 -5.59
CA LYS A 267 17.49 8.37 -4.26
C LYS A 267 16.46 7.35 -3.81
N ILE A 268 16.57 6.91 -2.55
CA ILE A 268 15.55 6.07 -1.93
C ILE A 268 14.28 6.91 -1.70
N ASP A 269 13.15 6.42 -2.19
CA ASP A 269 11.86 7.05 -1.97
C ASP A 269 11.23 6.55 -0.66
N VAL A 270 11.31 7.39 0.37
CA VAL A 270 10.74 7.18 1.70
C VAL A 270 9.23 6.90 1.67
N TYR A 271 8.51 7.43 0.69
CA TYR A 271 7.09 7.13 0.50
C TYR A 271 6.90 5.64 0.17
N ASN A 272 7.68 5.11 -0.76
CA ASN A 272 7.62 3.69 -1.12
C ASN A 272 8.05 2.80 0.04
N CYS A 273 9.09 3.17 0.80
CA CYS A 273 9.49 2.40 1.99
C CYS A 273 8.32 2.23 2.99
N ARG A 274 7.55 3.29 3.24
CA ARG A 274 6.39 3.27 4.13
C ARG A 274 5.22 2.49 3.54
N VAL A 275 4.87 2.76 2.28
CA VAL A 275 3.72 2.12 1.61
C VAL A 275 3.91 0.61 1.52
N PHE A 276 5.14 0.17 1.20
CA PHE A 276 5.46 -1.24 1.08
C PHE A 276 6.06 -1.84 2.36
N LYS A 277 6.05 -1.10 3.48
CA LYS A 277 6.52 -1.59 4.78
C LYS A 277 7.98 -2.08 4.80
N ASN A 278 8.78 -1.66 3.82
CA ASN A 278 10.21 -1.95 3.74
C ASN A 278 11.01 -1.02 4.67
N LEU A 279 11.06 -1.42 5.95
CA LEU A 279 11.80 -0.69 6.99
C LEU A 279 13.31 -0.71 6.72
N GLU A 280 13.85 -1.78 6.17
CA GLU A 280 15.28 -1.92 5.88
C GLU A 280 15.77 -0.82 4.92
N SER A 281 15.03 -0.56 3.84
CA SER A 281 15.30 0.53 2.90
C SER A 281 15.17 1.92 3.54
N PHE A 282 14.23 2.08 4.48
CA PHE A 282 14.11 3.32 5.25
C PHE A 282 15.30 3.54 6.18
N LEU A 283 15.81 2.48 6.82
CA LEU A 283 17.00 2.55 7.67
C LEU A 283 18.25 2.89 6.86
N VAL A 284 18.41 2.32 5.65
CA VAL A 284 19.48 2.72 4.72
C VAL A 284 19.36 4.19 4.34
N TYR A 285 18.16 4.66 4.01
CA TYR A 285 17.92 6.07 3.72
C TYR A 285 18.30 6.98 4.89
N TYR A 286 17.93 6.60 6.12
CA TYR A 286 18.29 7.33 7.33
C TYR A 286 19.81 7.42 7.52
N ASP A 287 20.55 6.33 7.29
CA ASP A 287 22.01 6.30 7.34
C ASP A 287 22.67 7.22 6.31
N GLN A 288 22.00 7.53 5.19
CA GLN A 288 22.55 8.47 4.21
C GLN A 288 22.40 9.93 4.62
N ILE A 289 21.26 10.29 5.22
CA ILE A 289 20.90 11.70 5.43
C ILE A 289 21.18 12.19 6.85
N HIS A 290 21.30 11.26 7.82
CA HIS A 290 21.45 11.53 9.26
C HIS A 290 20.53 12.65 9.81
N ASN A 291 19.32 12.76 9.25
CA ASN A 291 18.38 13.85 9.55
C ASN A 291 17.12 13.31 10.23
N TYR A 292 17.15 13.31 11.56
CA TYR A 292 16.04 12.85 12.42
C TYR A 292 14.73 13.58 12.16
N HIS A 293 14.79 14.89 11.85
CA HIS A 293 13.58 15.67 11.58
C HIS A 293 12.82 15.17 10.36
N ARG A 294 13.52 14.71 9.31
CA ARG A 294 12.84 14.16 8.13
C ARG A 294 12.33 12.73 8.39
N CYS A 295 13.02 11.96 9.22
CA CYS A 295 12.67 10.57 9.50
C CYS A 295 11.48 10.40 10.47
N ILE A 296 11.29 11.30 11.45
CA ILE A 296 10.19 11.20 12.43
C ILE A 296 8.79 11.18 11.80
N VAL A 297 8.60 11.93 10.71
CA VAL A 297 7.32 11.98 10.00
C VAL A 297 7.01 10.63 9.35
N HIS A 298 8.03 9.99 8.77
CA HIS A 298 7.89 8.73 8.06
C HIS A 298 7.88 7.52 9.00
N SER A 299 8.56 7.57 10.15
CA SER A 299 8.60 6.48 11.13
C SER A 299 7.20 6.13 11.67
N ALA A 300 6.35 7.15 11.89
CA ALA A 300 4.96 6.96 12.32
C ALA A 300 4.14 6.09 11.35
N GLY A 301 4.52 6.05 10.07
CA GLY A 301 3.84 5.25 9.06
C GLY A 301 4.18 3.76 9.04
N PHE A 302 5.26 3.36 9.73
CA PHE A 302 5.57 1.96 10.00
C PHE A 302 4.75 1.41 11.18
N THR A 303 4.03 2.28 11.91
CA THR A 303 3.18 1.91 13.06
C THR A 303 3.94 1.20 14.18
N ILE A 304 5.24 1.45 14.32
CA ILE A 304 6.12 0.89 15.36
C ILE A 304 6.35 1.98 16.43
N PRO A 305 5.76 1.88 17.64
CA PRO A 305 5.89 2.90 18.68
C PRO A 305 7.33 3.14 19.13
N SER A 306 8.13 2.09 19.28
CA SER A 306 9.54 2.18 19.66
C SER A 306 10.41 2.86 18.60
N LEU A 307 10.09 2.70 17.30
CA LEU A 307 10.76 3.41 16.20
C LEU A 307 10.45 4.91 16.25
N LEU A 308 9.20 5.28 16.54
CA LEU A 308 8.86 6.68 16.71
C LEU A 308 9.61 7.30 17.90
N GLU A 309 9.61 6.65 19.06
CA GLU A 309 10.34 7.14 20.25
C GLU A 309 11.83 7.30 19.98
N TYR A 310 12.44 6.37 19.22
CA TYR A 310 13.84 6.50 18.82
C TYR A 310 14.09 7.82 18.10
N PHE A 311 13.27 8.19 17.10
CA PHE A 311 13.45 9.46 16.41
C PHE A 311 13.14 10.68 17.29
N ILE A 312 12.20 10.57 18.23
CA ILE A 312 11.89 11.65 19.19
C ILE A 312 13.06 11.89 20.13
N SER A 313 13.62 10.83 20.72
CA SER A 313 14.72 10.93 21.68
C SER A 313 16.02 11.46 21.07
N HIS A 314 16.17 11.32 19.74
CA HIS A 314 17.31 11.83 18.99
C HIS A 314 17.04 13.20 18.32
N GLY A 315 16.07 13.98 18.82
CA GLY A 315 15.85 15.36 18.40
C GLY A 315 14.89 15.54 17.23
N GLY A 316 14.12 14.50 16.85
CA GLY A 316 13.05 14.61 15.88
C GLY A 316 12.02 15.68 16.30
N PHE A 317 11.71 16.61 15.39
CA PHE A 317 10.77 17.68 15.70
C PHE A 317 9.34 17.16 15.50
N ILE A 318 8.60 17.01 16.60
CA ILE A 318 7.25 16.40 16.64
C ILE A 318 6.30 16.99 15.60
N ASN A 319 6.38 18.31 15.38
CA ASN A 319 5.49 19.04 14.48
C ASN A 319 6.07 19.22 13.06
N LYS A 320 7.14 18.49 12.72
CA LYS A 320 7.66 18.49 11.36
C LYS A 320 6.62 17.92 10.41
N SER A 321 6.55 18.50 9.22
CA SER A 321 5.73 18.00 8.12
C SER A 321 6.59 17.55 6.95
N ASP A 322 6.07 16.61 6.17
CA ASP A 322 6.64 16.20 4.89
C ASP A 322 6.29 17.20 3.77
N LYS A 323 6.60 16.84 2.51
CA LYS A 323 6.34 17.66 1.32
C LYS A 323 4.84 17.94 1.06
N TYR A 324 3.94 17.18 1.68
CA TYR A 324 2.49 17.35 1.58
C TYR A 324 1.91 18.12 2.76
N GLY A 325 2.74 18.55 3.71
CA GLY A 325 2.28 19.18 4.94
C GLY A 325 1.82 18.18 6.01
N GLU A 326 1.93 16.87 5.76
CA GLU A 326 1.49 15.85 6.72
C GLU A 326 2.52 15.67 7.84
N THR A 327 2.06 15.64 9.09
CA THR A 327 2.86 15.36 10.29
C THR A 327 2.75 13.89 10.70
N SER A 328 3.56 13.45 11.67
CA SER A 328 3.43 12.11 12.26
C SER A 328 2.01 11.82 12.78
N LEU A 329 1.27 12.83 13.26
CA LEU A 329 -0.10 12.67 13.74
C LEU A 329 -1.11 12.41 12.60
N HIS A 330 -0.87 12.97 11.41
CA HIS A 330 -1.64 12.65 10.21
C HIS A 330 -1.44 11.18 9.82
N TYR A 331 -0.20 10.69 9.89
CA TYR A 331 0.11 9.29 9.63
C TYR A 331 -0.48 8.35 10.68
N ALA A 332 -0.44 8.72 11.97
CA ALA A 332 -1.09 7.96 13.03
C ALA A 332 -2.60 7.79 12.76
N ALA A 333 -3.27 8.87 12.36
CA ALA A 333 -4.68 8.84 11.94
C ALA A 333 -4.89 7.99 10.68
N ARG A 334 -4.02 8.06 9.68
CA ARG A 334 -4.13 7.27 8.44
C ARG A 334 -4.07 5.76 8.66
N TYR A 335 -3.28 5.33 9.64
CA TYR A 335 -3.11 3.92 9.97
C TYR A 335 -3.91 3.49 11.21
N ASN A 336 -4.76 4.37 11.74
CA ASN A 336 -5.54 4.14 12.97
C ASN A 336 -4.69 3.69 14.18
N SER A 337 -3.45 4.19 14.28
CA SER A 337 -2.54 3.81 15.35
C SER A 337 -2.75 4.71 16.57
N LYS A 338 -3.66 4.29 17.46
CA LYS A 338 -3.99 5.03 18.70
C LYS A 338 -2.76 5.22 19.59
N GLU A 339 -1.94 4.19 19.79
CA GLU A 339 -0.74 4.28 20.63
C GLU A 339 0.28 5.32 20.10
N ILE A 340 0.51 5.34 18.79
CA ILE A 340 1.36 6.37 18.16
C ILE A 340 0.77 7.76 18.36
N ALA A 341 -0.54 7.92 18.15
CA ALA A 341 -1.21 9.20 18.34
C ALA A 341 -1.16 9.69 19.80
N GLU A 342 -1.35 8.79 20.77
CA GLU A 342 -1.23 9.10 22.21
C GLU A 342 0.15 9.61 22.57
N ARG A 343 1.21 8.93 22.10
CA ARG A 343 2.61 9.34 22.30
C ARG A 343 2.91 10.68 21.65
N LEU A 344 2.43 10.91 20.42
CA LEU A 344 2.64 12.20 19.75
C LEU A 344 1.96 13.35 20.51
N LEU A 345 0.72 13.16 20.95
CA LEU A 345 -0.04 14.18 21.67
C LEU A 345 0.57 14.45 23.05
N SER A 346 1.04 13.43 23.78
CA SER A 346 1.72 13.62 25.07
C SER A 346 3.05 14.36 24.94
N ARG A 347 3.68 14.32 23.76
CA ARG A 347 4.91 15.05 23.42
C ARG A 347 4.66 16.40 22.75
N GLY A 348 3.42 16.92 22.76
CA GLY A 348 3.10 18.26 22.27
C GLY A 348 2.88 18.35 20.75
N ALA A 349 2.44 17.27 20.10
CA ALA A 349 1.96 17.37 18.72
C ALA A 349 0.78 18.32 18.61
N ASN A 350 0.83 19.23 17.64
CA ASN A 350 -0.24 20.16 17.34
C ASN A 350 -1.40 19.39 16.71
N ILE A 351 -2.45 19.20 17.51
CA ILE A 351 -3.64 18.42 17.17
C ILE A 351 -4.43 18.97 15.96
N ASN A 352 -4.36 20.29 15.74
CA ASN A 352 -5.07 21.00 14.68
C ASN A 352 -4.13 21.44 13.53
N LYS A 353 -2.89 20.93 13.48
CA LYS A 353 -1.98 21.22 12.36
C LYS A 353 -2.63 20.76 11.05
N LYS A 354 -2.62 21.63 10.05
CA LYS A 354 -3.16 21.37 8.71
C LYS A 354 -2.07 20.94 7.73
N ASP A 355 -2.39 19.98 6.87
CA ASP A 355 -1.64 19.64 5.67
C ASP A 355 -1.81 20.69 4.56
N ASN A 356 -1.15 20.51 3.41
CA ASN A 356 -1.23 21.45 2.28
C ASN A 356 -2.64 21.55 1.66
N SER A 357 -3.56 20.63 2.01
CA SER A 357 -4.97 20.64 1.59
C SER A 357 -5.90 21.24 2.66
N GLY A 358 -5.35 21.73 3.77
CA GLY A 358 -6.12 22.24 4.91
C GLY A 358 -6.66 21.15 5.84
N LYS A 359 -6.30 19.88 5.64
CA LYS A 359 -6.81 18.76 6.44
C LYS A 359 -6.00 18.60 7.71
N THR A 360 -6.71 18.39 8.83
CA THR A 360 -6.12 17.99 10.11
C THR A 360 -6.07 16.47 10.25
N ALA A 361 -5.43 15.95 11.31
CA ALA A 361 -5.45 14.52 11.62
C ALA A 361 -6.89 13.96 11.75
N LEU A 362 -7.85 14.73 12.26
CA LEU A 362 -9.26 14.32 12.35
C LEU A 362 -9.91 14.17 10.97
N HIS A 363 -9.56 15.02 10.00
CA HIS A 363 -9.98 14.87 8.60
C HIS A 363 -9.40 13.60 7.97
N ILE A 364 -8.13 13.28 8.28
CA ILE A 364 -7.51 12.03 7.81
C ILE A 364 -8.21 10.82 8.44
N ALA A 365 -8.48 10.85 9.75
CA ALA A 365 -9.20 9.77 10.44
C ALA A 365 -10.59 9.54 9.82
N ALA A 366 -11.34 10.61 9.54
CA ALA A 366 -12.62 10.55 8.84
C ALA A 366 -12.51 9.97 7.42
N MET A 367 -11.42 10.24 6.70
CA MET A 367 -11.21 9.74 5.33
C MET A 367 -10.95 8.23 5.28
N VAL A 368 -10.28 7.68 6.30
CA VAL A 368 -9.90 6.25 6.36
C VAL A 368 -10.69 5.45 7.40
N ASN A 369 -11.68 6.08 8.03
CA ASN A 369 -12.55 5.49 9.05
C ASN A 369 -11.82 4.99 10.30
N SER A 370 -10.88 5.79 10.78
CA SER A 370 -10.03 5.51 11.95
C SER A 370 -10.69 6.01 13.24
N LYS A 371 -11.70 5.28 13.70
CA LYS A 371 -12.54 5.67 14.84
C LYS A 371 -11.74 5.89 16.12
N GLU A 372 -10.81 5.00 16.45
CA GLU A 372 -10.05 5.00 17.70
C GLU A 372 -9.13 6.22 17.79
N VAL A 373 -8.50 6.60 16.67
CA VAL A 373 -7.72 7.85 16.61
C VAL A 373 -8.63 9.07 16.60
N ALA A 374 -9.76 9.04 15.90
CA ALA A 374 -10.72 10.15 15.92
C ALA A 374 -11.26 10.43 17.33
N GLU A 375 -11.61 9.39 18.08
CA GLU A 375 -12.09 9.47 19.46
C GLU A 375 -11.02 10.05 20.38
N LEU A 376 -9.77 9.58 20.25
CA LEU A 376 -8.64 10.15 20.97
C LEU A 376 -8.46 11.63 20.63
N LEU A 377 -8.48 12.01 19.35
CA LEU A 377 -8.29 13.40 18.94
C LEU A 377 -9.38 14.30 19.53
N LEU A 378 -10.65 13.89 19.46
CA LEU A 378 -11.78 14.64 20.01
C LEU A 378 -11.68 14.77 21.54
N SER A 379 -11.34 13.69 22.25
CA SER A 379 -11.15 13.73 23.72
C SER A 379 -9.97 14.61 24.15
N ARG A 380 -9.02 14.89 23.25
CA ARG A 380 -7.88 15.79 23.46
C ARG A 380 -8.11 17.20 22.87
N GLY A 381 -9.35 17.55 22.54
CA GLY A 381 -9.72 18.91 22.12
C GLY A 381 -9.46 19.24 20.66
N ALA A 382 -9.39 18.24 19.77
CA ALA A 382 -9.38 18.51 18.33
C ALA A 382 -10.64 19.29 17.93
N ASN A 383 -10.48 20.34 17.11
CA ASN A 383 -11.62 21.13 16.68
C ASN A 383 -12.43 20.36 15.62
N ILE A 384 -13.61 19.89 16.03
CA ILE A 384 -14.53 19.07 15.23
C ILE A 384 -15.07 19.80 13.98
N ASN A 385 -15.10 21.13 14.03
CA ASN A 385 -15.64 22.00 12.98
C ASN A 385 -14.54 22.62 12.11
N GLU A 386 -13.29 22.20 12.24
CA GLU A 386 -12.23 22.65 11.31
C GLU A 386 -12.63 22.37 9.87
N ARG A 387 -12.30 23.32 8.99
CA ARG A 387 -12.57 23.23 7.55
C ARG A 387 -11.27 23.08 6.78
N ASP A 388 -11.26 22.15 5.84
CA ASP A 388 -10.20 22.02 4.83
C ASP A 388 -10.28 23.12 3.75
N ASN A 389 -9.36 23.12 2.79
CA ASN A 389 -9.32 24.16 1.74
C ASN A 389 -10.58 24.17 0.84
N SER A 390 -11.38 23.10 0.84
CA SER A 390 -12.68 23.01 0.15
C SER A 390 -13.86 23.36 1.05
N GLY A 391 -13.60 23.85 2.27
CA GLY A 391 -14.62 24.14 3.27
C GLY A 391 -15.24 22.90 3.90
N LYS A 392 -14.69 21.69 3.65
CA LYS A 392 -15.24 20.44 4.18
C LYS A 392 -14.74 20.22 5.60
N THR A 393 -15.65 19.83 6.49
CA THR A 393 -15.33 19.33 7.83
C THR A 393 -15.04 17.83 7.80
N ALA A 394 -14.58 17.27 8.92
CA ALA A 394 -14.43 15.82 9.08
C ALA A 394 -15.73 15.05 8.77
N LEU A 395 -16.91 15.59 9.15
CA LEU A 395 -18.20 14.97 8.88
C LEU A 395 -18.49 14.86 7.37
N HIS A 396 -18.20 15.92 6.60
CA HIS A 396 -18.33 15.90 5.14
C HIS A 396 -17.42 14.85 4.50
N ILE A 397 -16.19 14.73 5.00
CA ILE A 397 -15.23 13.73 4.51
C ILE A 397 -15.71 12.32 4.86
N ALA A 398 -16.16 12.07 6.09
CA ALA A 398 -16.68 10.78 6.51
C ALA A 398 -17.87 10.36 5.63
N ALA A 399 -18.80 11.28 5.37
CA ALA A 399 -19.93 11.03 4.48
C ALA A 399 -19.48 10.74 3.03
N SER A 400 -18.51 11.50 2.51
CA SER A 400 -17.90 11.25 1.20
C SER A 400 -17.08 9.97 1.11
N LYS A 401 -16.70 9.36 2.23
CA LYS A 401 -15.85 8.17 2.23
C LYS A 401 -16.58 6.96 2.80
N ASN A 402 -17.90 7.05 2.96
CA ASN A 402 -18.73 6.01 3.55
C ASN A 402 -18.29 5.62 4.99
N SER A 403 -17.54 6.48 5.69
CA SER A 403 -16.86 6.19 6.98
C SER A 403 -17.83 6.22 8.15
N LYS A 404 -18.72 5.22 8.22
CA LYS A 404 -19.87 5.19 9.12
C LYS A 404 -19.49 5.32 10.59
N GLU A 405 -18.54 4.52 11.06
CA GLU A 405 -18.14 4.46 12.46
C GLU A 405 -17.54 5.80 12.93
N THR A 406 -16.75 6.45 12.06
CA THR A 406 -16.23 7.79 12.37
C THR A 406 -17.30 8.88 12.21
N LEU A 407 -18.24 8.72 11.28
CA LEU A 407 -19.36 9.65 11.09
C LEU A 407 -20.29 9.66 12.31
N GLU A 408 -20.70 8.49 12.80
CA GLU A 408 -21.51 8.33 14.01
C GLU A 408 -20.80 8.95 15.23
N LEU A 409 -19.50 8.67 15.39
CA LEU A 409 -18.68 9.29 16.43
C LEU A 409 -18.71 10.83 16.34
N LEU A 410 -18.46 11.40 15.15
CA LEU A 410 -18.45 12.85 14.95
C LEU A 410 -19.81 13.47 15.31
N ILE A 411 -20.92 12.84 14.92
CA ILE A 411 -22.27 13.31 15.27
C ILE A 411 -22.48 13.26 16.78
N SER A 412 -22.10 12.14 17.43
CA SER A 412 -22.23 12.00 18.88
C SER A 412 -21.39 13.01 19.68
N CYS A 413 -20.27 13.47 19.10
CA CYS A 413 -19.43 14.53 19.66
C CYS A 413 -19.86 15.95 19.27
N GLY A 414 -21.04 16.13 18.65
CA GLY A 414 -21.62 17.45 18.39
C GLY A 414 -21.18 18.12 17.08
N ALA A 415 -20.74 17.36 16.06
CA ALA A 415 -20.48 17.93 14.74
C ALA A 415 -21.76 18.56 14.15
N ASN A 416 -21.64 19.75 13.54
CA ASN A 416 -22.78 20.39 12.88
C ASN A 416 -23.21 19.58 11.64
N ILE A 417 -24.33 18.85 11.77
CA ILE A 417 -24.84 17.94 10.74
C ILE A 417 -25.28 18.66 9.45
N ASN A 418 -25.67 19.93 9.57
CA ASN A 418 -26.20 20.75 8.47
C ASN A 418 -25.19 21.78 7.95
N GLU A 419 -23.94 21.71 8.40
CA GLU A 419 -22.85 22.56 7.90
C GLU A 419 -22.70 22.39 6.38
N LYS A 420 -22.33 23.48 5.69
CA LYS A 420 -22.14 23.45 4.23
C LYS A 420 -20.66 23.60 3.87
N ALA A 421 -20.18 22.72 2.99
CA ALA A 421 -18.90 22.91 2.33
C ALA A 421 -18.93 24.14 1.41
N ASN A 422 -17.78 24.57 0.88
CA ASN A 422 -17.72 25.72 -0.05
C ASN A 422 -18.54 25.48 -1.34
N SER A 423 -18.83 24.22 -1.68
CA SER A 423 -19.72 23.84 -2.77
C SER A 423 -21.22 23.98 -2.45
N GLY A 424 -21.59 24.45 -1.26
CA GLY A 424 -22.98 24.54 -0.79
C GLY A 424 -23.63 23.19 -0.43
N LYS A 425 -22.87 22.08 -0.51
CA LYS A 425 -23.34 20.73 -0.17
C LYS A 425 -23.08 20.41 1.30
N SER A 426 -24.09 19.89 2.00
CA SER A 426 -23.93 19.26 3.31
C SER A 426 -23.36 17.84 3.21
N ALA A 427 -23.08 17.23 4.38
CA ALA A 427 -22.73 15.81 4.47
C ALA A 427 -23.81 14.91 3.85
N LEU A 428 -25.10 15.20 4.07
CA LEU A 428 -26.22 14.42 3.53
C LEU A 428 -26.22 14.46 2.00
N ARG A 429 -26.14 15.65 1.40
CA ARG A 429 -26.10 15.80 -0.07
C ARG A 429 -24.90 15.09 -0.69
N ILE A 430 -23.75 15.11 -0.02
CA ILE A 430 -22.56 14.39 -0.48
C ILE A 430 -22.80 12.88 -0.47
N ALA A 431 -23.37 12.34 0.61
CA ALA A 431 -23.65 10.91 0.74
C ALA A 431 -24.68 10.43 -0.29
N VAL A 432 -25.75 11.21 -0.52
CA VAL A 432 -26.76 10.92 -1.56
C VAL A 432 -26.12 10.88 -2.94
N TRP A 433 -25.30 11.88 -3.29
CA TRP A 433 -24.65 11.94 -4.60
C TRP A 433 -23.68 10.78 -4.86
N GLN A 434 -23.09 10.22 -3.80
CA GLN A 434 -22.19 9.06 -3.88
C GLN A 434 -22.89 7.72 -3.63
N ASN A 435 -24.22 7.72 -3.51
CA ASN A 435 -25.03 6.52 -3.26
C ASN A 435 -24.61 5.75 -1.98
N HIS A 436 -24.17 6.46 -0.95
CA HIS A 436 -23.79 5.87 0.34
C HIS A 436 -25.02 5.68 1.24
N LYS A 437 -25.87 4.71 0.91
CA LYS A 437 -27.18 4.49 1.56
C LYS A 437 -27.10 4.45 3.10
N GLU A 438 -26.18 3.69 3.67
CA GLU A 438 -26.05 3.58 5.13
C GLU A 438 -25.73 4.93 5.79
N ILE A 439 -24.90 5.76 5.15
CA ILE A 439 -24.58 7.11 5.66
C ILE A 439 -25.80 8.03 5.57
N VAL A 440 -26.57 7.93 4.48
CA VAL A 440 -27.80 8.71 4.30
C VAL A 440 -28.80 8.38 5.41
N GLU A 441 -29.00 7.09 5.69
CA GLU A 441 -29.88 6.62 6.77
C GLU A 441 -29.44 7.15 8.14
N VAL A 442 -28.14 7.05 8.47
CA VAL A 442 -27.60 7.61 9.70
C VAL A 442 -27.83 9.11 9.77
N LEU A 443 -27.46 9.87 8.74
CA LEU A 443 -27.61 11.33 8.76
C LEU A 443 -29.07 11.78 8.94
N ILE A 444 -30.02 11.12 8.28
CA ILE A 444 -31.46 11.40 8.44
C ILE A 444 -31.93 11.06 9.87
N ALA A 445 -31.52 9.91 10.41
CA ALA A 445 -31.88 9.49 11.76
C ALA A 445 -31.40 10.49 12.83
N TYR A 446 -30.27 11.17 12.60
CA TYR A 446 -29.73 12.22 13.47
C TYR A 446 -30.19 13.64 13.10
N GLY A 447 -31.23 13.79 12.27
CA GLY A 447 -31.89 15.08 12.02
C GLY A 447 -31.25 15.96 10.96
N ALA A 448 -30.52 15.39 9.98
CA ALA A 448 -30.05 16.14 8.82
C ALA A 448 -31.23 16.72 8.01
N ASN A 449 -31.08 17.95 7.53
CA ASN A 449 -32.12 18.64 6.77
C ASN A 449 -32.27 18.02 5.37
N ILE A 450 -33.38 17.32 5.14
CA ILE A 450 -33.69 16.70 3.84
C ILE A 450 -34.15 17.72 2.77
N ASN A 451 -34.58 18.92 3.18
CA ASN A 451 -35.16 19.94 2.31
C ASN A 451 -34.16 21.06 1.98
N GLU A 452 -32.86 20.76 1.94
CA GLU A 452 -31.87 21.76 1.54
C GLU A 452 -32.22 22.33 0.16
N LYS A 453 -32.43 23.65 0.08
CA LYS A 453 -32.67 24.38 -1.19
C LYS A 453 -31.34 24.50 -1.97
N LYS A 454 -31.44 24.46 -3.30
CA LYS A 454 -30.28 24.51 -4.22
C LYS A 454 -29.37 25.69 -3.94
#